data_AF-A0A537S0V4-F1
#
_entry.id   AF-A0A537S0V4-F1
#
_cell.length_a   1.000
_cell.length_b   1.000
_cell.length_c   1.000
_cell.angle_alpha   90.00
_cell.angle_beta   90.00
_cell.angle_gamma   90.00
#
_symmetry.space_group_name_H-M   'P 1'
#
loop_
_entity.id
_entity.type
_entity.pdbx_description
1 polymer ?
#
loop_
_entity_poly.entity_id
_entity_poly.type
_entity_poly.pdbx_seq_one_letter_code
_entity_poly.pdbx_strand_id
1 'polypeptide(L)' 'MKSAAPFYEAFGARRMRLLQNVDDPARFVHEIEYETHELIEVNRQRVASDPRVQASMQTWRSLFPGSVEIDVYQEIE' A
#
# COMPACT_ATOMS: atom_id res chain seq x y z
N MET A 1 10.52 8.69 -6.77
CA MET A 1 9.11 8.35 -6.45
C MET A 1 8.16 8.26 -7.66
N LYS A 2 8.59 8.40 -8.92
CA LYS A 2 7.69 8.24 -10.09
C LYS A 2 7.45 6.79 -10.55
N SER A 3 8.16 5.81 -9.99
CA SER A 3 8.06 4.41 -10.43
C SER A 3 6.88 3.65 -9.83
N ALA A 4 6.21 4.15 -8.78
CA ALA A 4 5.18 3.40 -8.08
C ALA A 4 3.77 3.46 -8.73
N ALA A 5 3.57 4.29 -9.76
CA ALA A 5 2.26 4.50 -10.39
C ALA A 5 1.58 3.23 -10.96
N PRO A 6 2.27 2.33 -11.69
CA PRO A 6 1.65 1.11 -12.21
C PRO A 6 1.24 0.11 -11.12
N PHE A 7 1.81 0.26 -9.92
CA PHE A 7 1.48 -0.59 -8.78
C PHE A 7 0.09 -0.23 -8.23
N TYR A 8 -0.32 1.03 -8.33
CA TYR A 8 -1.51 1.58 -7.69
C TYR A 8 -2.83 1.15 -8.35
N GLU A 9 -2.86 1.02 -9.69
CA GLU A 9 -4.05 0.56 -10.41
C GLU A 9 -4.37 -0.92 -10.13
N ALA A 10 -3.36 -1.76 -9.87
CA ALA A 10 -3.54 -3.19 -9.64
C ALA A 10 -4.31 -3.52 -8.34
N PHE A 11 -4.31 -2.58 -7.39
CA PHE A 11 -4.91 -2.76 -6.07
C PHE A 11 -6.43 -2.53 -6.04
N GLY A 12 -7.04 -2.00 -7.11
CA GLY A 12 -8.48 -1.69 -7.12
C GLY A 12 -8.89 -0.67 -6.05
N ALA A 13 -7.93 0.16 -5.61
CA ALA A 13 -8.12 1.15 -4.58
C ALA A 13 -8.95 2.32 -5.11
N ARG A 14 -9.85 2.86 -4.28
CA ARG A 14 -10.58 4.10 -4.54
C ARG A 14 -9.62 5.28 -4.57
N ARG A 15 -8.65 5.29 -3.66
CA ARG A 15 -7.66 6.34 -3.53
C ARG A 15 -6.37 5.80 -2.95
N MET A 16 -5.24 6.37 -3.38
CA MET A 16 -3.93 6.07 -2.81
C MET A 16 -3.16 7.36 -2.56
N ARG A 17 -2.50 7.45 -1.40
CA ARG A 17 -1.67 8.60 -1.01
C ARG A 17 -0.35 8.13 -0.42
N LEU A 18 0.73 8.76 -0.83
CA LEU A 18 2.03 8.62 -0.18
C LEU A 18 2.32 9.93 0.56
N LEU A 19 2.33 9.86 1.88
CA LEU A 19 2.57 10.98 2.77
C LEU A 19 3.98 10.85 3.34
N GLN A 20 4.73 11.95 3.38
CA GLN A 20 5.99 12.03 4.09
C GLN A 20 5.75 12.73 5.43
N ASN A 21 6.31 12.21 6.51
CA ASN A 21 6.23 12.86 7.80
C ASN A 21 7.04 14.17 7.77
N VAL A 22 6.45 15.27 8.25
CA VAL A 22 7.06 16.60 8.21
C VAL A 22 8.14 16.81 9.27
N ASP A 23 8.07 16.07 10.38
CA ASP A 23 9.03 16.11 11.48
C ASP A 23 10.18 15.10 11.29
N ASP A 24 9.93 14.01 10.56
CA ASP A 24 10.92 12.98 10.20
C ASP A 24 10.82 12.63 8.70
N PRO A 25 11.60 13.28 7.82
CA PRO A 25 11.57 13.04 6.38
C PRO A 25 11.94 11.60 5.95
N ALA A 26 12.51 10.78 6.83
CA ALA A 26 12.78 9.38 6.54
C ALA A 26 11.54 8.48 6.72
N ARG A 27 10.47 8.99 7.34
CA ARG A 27 9.22 8.25 7.55
C ARG A 27 8.18 8.59 6.51
N PHE A 28 7.56 7.53 5.99
CA PHE A 28 6.50 7.62 4.98
C PHE A 28 5.28 6.83 5.44
N VAL A 29 4.09 7.33 5.11
CA VAL A 29 2.82 6.62 5.28
C VAL A 29 2.24 6.37 3.89
N HIS A 30 1.85 5.13 3.64
CA HIS A 30 1.14 4.75 2.43
C HIS A 30 -0.30 4.44 2.78
N GLU A 31 -1.20 5.33 2.39
CA GLU A 31 -2.63 5.15 2.62
C GLU A 31 -3.29 4.59 1.36
N ILE A 32 -4.07 3.54 1.56
CA ILE A 32 -4.82 2.87 0.51
C ILE A 32 -6.27 2.80 0.95
N GLU A 33 -7.11 3.55 0.26
CA GLU A 33 -8.54 3.62 0.53
C GLU A 33 -9.27 2.66 -0.40
N TYR A 34 -10.15 1.86 0.18
CA TYR A 34 -11.01 0.93 -0.55
C TYR A 34 -12.46 1.37 -0.40
N GLU A 35 -13.24 1.19 -1.46
CA GLU A 35 -14.66 1.54 -1.44
C GLU A 35 -15.47 0.58 -0.56
N THR A 36 -15.07 -0.69 -0.49
CA THR A 36 -15.74 -1.70 0.34
C THR A 36 -14.73 -2.61 1.05
N HIS A 37 -15.18 -3.26 2.12
CA HIS A 37 -14.37 -4.22 2.85
C HIS A 37 -13.99 -5.45 1.99
N GLU A 38 -14.89 -5.89 1.11
CA GLU A 38 -14.64 -7.03 0.21
C GLU A 38 -13.45 -6.76 -0.72
N LEU A 39 -13.27 -5.52 -1.17
CA LEU A 39 -12.13 -5.12 -1.99
C LEU A 39 -10.81 -5.20 -1.21
N ILE A 40 -10.83 -4.95 0.11
CA ILE A 40 -9.67 -5.15 0.99
C ILE A 40 -9.30 -6.64 1.02
N GLU A 41 -10.28 -7.52 1.22
CA GLU A 41 -10.04 -8.96 1.33
C GLU A 41 -9.58 -9.59 0.00
N VAL A 42 -10.17 -9.16 -1.13
CA VAL A 42 -9.68 -9.51 -2.46
C VAL A 42 -8.24 -9.07 -2.65
N ASN A 43 -7.90 -7.87 -2.18
CA ASN A 43 -6.51 -7.43 -2.25
C ASN A 43 -5.58 -8.28 -1.37
N ARG A 44 -5.96 -8.59 -0.12
CA ARG A 44 -5.16 -9.48 0.75
C ARG A 44 -4.87 -10.81 0.06
N GLN A 45 -5.87 -11.39 -0.59
CA GLN A 45 -5.69 -12.62 -1.36
C GLN A 45 -4.73 -12.43 -2.55
N ARG A 46 -4.83 -11.33 -3.30
CA ARG A 46 -3.89 -11.02 -4.40
C ARG A 46 -2.46 -10.83 -3.91
N VAL A 47 -2.25 -10.14 -2.80
CA VAL A 47 -0.91 -10.01 -2.18
C VAL A 47 -0.35 -11.37 -1.78
N ALA A 48 -1.20 -12.26 -1.27
CA ALA A 48 -0.79 -13.60 -0.86
C ALA A 48 -0.53 -14.55 -2.04
N SER A 49 -1.15 -14.34 -3.20
CA SER A 49 -1.20 -15.36 -4.27
C SER A 49 -0.72 -14.91 -5.66
N ASP A 50 -0.74 -13.63 -6.01
CA ASP A 50 -0.29 -13.14 -7.33
C ASP A 50 1.24 -12.93 -7.31
N PRO A 51 2.02 -13.70 -8.08
CA PRO A 51 3.49 -13.59 -8.09
C PRO A 51 4.00 -12.21 -8.52
N ARG A 52 3.24 -11.48 -9.34
CA ARG A 52 3.60 -10.12 -9.77
C ARG A 52 3.47 -9.12 -8.62
N VAL A 53 2.43 -9.28 -7.81
CA VAL A 53 2.22 -8.46 -6.60
C VAL A 53 3.30 -8.80 -5.56
N GLN A 54 3.64 -10.07 -5.38
CA GLN A 54 4.73 -10.46 -4.48
C GLN A 54 6.09 -9.90 -4.90
N ALA A 55 6.46 -9.99 -6.18
CA ALA A 55 7.69 -9.40 -6.71
C ALA A 55 7.74 -7.89 -6.47
N SER A 56 6.61 -7.22 -6.67
CA SER A 56 6.44 -5.79 -6.40
C SER A 56 6.68 -5.45 -4.92
N MET A 57 6.11 -6.24 -4.01
CA MET A 57 6.32 -6.06 -2.56
C MET A 57 7.78 -6.29 -2.14
N GLN A 58 8.49 -7.22 -2.79
CA GLN A 58 9.92 -7.42 -2.53
C GLN A 58 10.75 -6.21 -2.94
N THR A 59 10.51 -5.65 -4.14
CA THR A 59 11.14 -4.39 -4.55
C THR A 59 10.83 -3.27 -3.56
N TRP A 60 9.58 -3.17 -3.10
CA TRP A 60 9.19 -2.15 -2.14
C TRP A 60 9.94 -2.29 -0.80
N ARG A 61 10.05 -3.50 -0.26
CA ARG A 61 10.85 -3.78 0.96
C ARG A 61 12.33 -3.41 0.82
N SER A 62 12.92 -3.53 -0.36
CA SER A 62 14.32 -3.13 -0.57
C SER A 62 14.53 -1.61 -0.57
N LEU A 63 13.50 -0.83 -0.88
CA LEU A 63 13.57 0.64 -0.96
C LEU A 63 13.40 1.31 0.41
N PHE A 64 12.72 0.65 1.34
CA PHE A 64 12.43 1.16 2.68
C PHE A 64 13.00 0.19 3.73
N PRO A 65 14.30 0.31 4.07
CA PRO A 65 14.92 -0.55 5.08
C PRO A 65 14.31 -0.25 6.46
N GLY A 66 13.54 -1.19 6.99
CA GLY A 66 12.85 -1.08 8.28
C GLY A 66 11.66 -2.04 8.37
N SER A 67 11.09 -2.20 9.57
CA SER A 67 9.80 -2.86 9.72
C SER A 67 8.70 -1.99 9.11
N VAL A 68 7.88 -2.59 8.26
CA VAL A 68 6.65 -1.96 7.77
C VAL A 68 5.54 -2.31 8.74
N GLU A 69 4.96 -1.30 9.37
CA GLU A 69 3.73 -1.43 10.17
C GLU A 69 2.53 -1.22 9.25
N ILE A 70 1.52 -2.08 9.38
CA ILE A 70 0.30 -2.02 8.57
C ILE A 70 -0.89 -2.14 9.51
N ASP A 71 -1.72 -1.10 9.52
CA ASP A 71 -2.98 -1.05 10.24
C ASP A 71 -4.14 -0.90 9.25
N VAL A 72 -5.32 -1.37 9.65
CA VAL A 72 -6.56 -1.20 8.88
C VAL A 72 -7.53 -0.36 9.69
N TYR A 73 -7.99 0.72 9.08
CA TYR A 73 -8.90 1.68 9.68
C TYR A 73 -10.24 1.66 8.95
N GLN A 74 -11.30 1.94 9.69
CA GLN A 74 -12.62 2.22 9.15
C GLN A 74 -12.89 3.72 9.33
N GLU A 75 -13.36 4.38 8.28
CA GLU A 75 -13.85 5.76 8.38
C GLU A 75 -15.10 5.78 9.27
N ILE A 76 -15.12 6.68 10.26
CA ILE A 76 -16.27 6.90 11.13
C ILE A 76 -17.12 8.01 10.52
N GLU A 77 -18.42 7.75 10.34
CA GLU A 77 -19.42 8.76 9.95
C GLU A 77 -19.82 9.66 11.12
#